data_AF-A0A4Q5SJV5-F1
#
_entry.id   AF-A0A4Q5SJV5-F1
#
_cell.length_a   1.000
_cell.length_b   1.000
_cell.length_c   1.000
_cell.angle_alpha   90.00
_cell.angle_beta   90.00
_cell.angle_gamma   90.00
#
_symmetry.space_group_name_H-M   'P 1'
#
loop_
_entity.id
_entity.type
_entity.pdbx_description
1 polymer ?
#
loop_
_entity_poly.entity_id
_entity_poly.type
_entity_poly.pdbx_seq_one_letter_code
_entity_poly.pdbx_strand_id
1 'polypeptide(L)'
;MALPPFHLAFPVHDLTAARAFYGGLLGCAEGRSSAEWIDFDFFGHQVVAHLAPNRSGDAATNHVDGHGVPVPHFGAVLTMDDWRALAERLEAADIEFAIPPTIR
;
A
#
# COMPACT_ATOMS: atom_id res chain seq x y z
N MET A 1 -13.16 -4.92 -23.21
CA MET A 1 -12.59 -3.61 -22.83
C MET A 1 -11.89 -3.81 -21.49
N ALA A 2 -10.66 -3.32 -21.34
CA ALA A 2 -9.97 -3.38 -20.05
C ALA A 2 -10.66 -2.47 -19.03
N LEU A 3 -10.63 -2.85 -17.75
CA LEU A 3 -11.08 -1.98 -16.66
C LEU A 3 -10.20 -0.73 -16.63
N PRO A 4 -10.76 0.50 -16.59
CA PRO A 4 -9.98 1.70 -16.41
C PRO A 4 -9.16 1.65 -15.10
N PRO A 5 -7.90 2.08 -15.10
CA PRO A 5 -7.11 2.12 -13.87
C PRO A 5 -7.66 3.17 -12.91
N PHE A 6 -7.64 2.88 -11.60
CA PHE A 6 -8.01 3.88 -10.59
C PHE A 6 -6.82 4.78 -10.24
N HIS A 7 -7.15 5.93 -9.64
CA HIS A 7 -6.21 6.85 -9.03
C HIS A 7 -6.56 7.03 -7.55
N LEU A 8 -5.60 6.85 -6.64
CA LEU A 8 -5.79 7.05 -5.20
C LEU A 8 -4.66 7.87 -4.60
N ALA A 9 -4.98 9.04 -4.05
CA ALA A 9 -4.05 9.85 -3.29
C ALA A 9 -4.22 9.61 -1.78
N PHE A 10 -3.11 9.49 -1.05
CA PHE A 10 -3.12 9.25 0.40
C PHE A 10 -1.96 9.97 1.11
N PRO A 11 -2.14 10.38 2.38
CA PRO A 11 -1.11 11.09 3.13
C PRO A 11 -0.04 10.14 3.68
N VAL A 12 1.22 10.56 3.65
CA VAL A 12 2.36 9.88 4.29
C VAL A 12 3.15 10.85 5.16
N HIS A 13 3.81 10.32 6.20
CA HIS A 13 4.67 11.13 7.07
C HIS A 13 6.05 11.40 6.46
N ASP A 14 6.52 10.50 5.60
CA ASP A 14 7.88 10.53 5.03
C ASP A 14 7.88 9.92 3.62
N LEU A 15 8.36 10.68 2.63
CA LEU A 15 8.44 10.24 1.23
C LEU A 15 9.57 9.25 0.96
N THR A 16 10.65 9.29 1.74
CA THR A 16 11.75 8.31 1.68
C THR A 16 11.26 6.96 2.18
N ALA A 17 10.54 6.93 3.31
CA ALA A 17 9.93 5.70 3.81
C ALA A 17 8.90 5.14 2.82
N ALA A 18 8.04 6.01 2.25
CA ALA A 18 7.11 5.60 1.20
C ALA A 18 7.83 5.01 -0.02
N ARG A 19 8.91 5.62 -0.50
CA ARG A 19 9.70 5.10 -1.62
C ARG A 19 10.34 3.75 -1.31
N ALA A 20 10.89 3.57 -0.12
CA ALA A 20 11.47 2.30 0.30
C ALA A 20 10.41 1.18 0.34
N PHE A 21 9.21 1.49 0.85
CA PHE A 21 8.11 0.53 0.94
C PHE A 21 7.46 0.23 -0.42
N TYR A 22 6.91 1.24 -1.10
CA TYR A 22 6.18 1.04 -2.35
C TYR A 22 7.12 0.71 -3.50
N GLY A 23 8.20 1.48 -3.68
CA GLY A 23 9.16 1.26 -4.77
C GLY A 23 10.08 0.08 -4.54
N GLY A 24 10.62 -0.05 -3.33
CA GLY A 24 11.56 -1.12 -2.97
C GLY A 24 10.85 -2.44 -2.66
N LEU A 25 10.13 -2.49 -1.54
CA LEU A 25 9.59 -3.74 -1.01
C LEU A 25 8.42 -4.27 -1.84
N LEU A 26 7.43 -3.44 -2.16
CA LEU A 26 6.30 -3.83 -3.01
C LEU A 26 6.68 -3.96 -4.48
N GLY A 27 7.73 -3.25 -4.93
CA GLY A 27 8.20 -3.28 -6.31
C GLY A 27 7.33 -2.46 -7.26
N CYS A 28 6.56 -1.50 -6.75
CA CYS A 28 5.75 -0.58 -7.53
C CYS A 28 6.65 0.46 -8.21
N ALA A 29 6.66 0.50 -9.54
CA ALA A 29 7.50 1.45 -10.26
C ALA A 29 7.14 2.89 -9.91
N GLU A 30 8.13 3.72 -9.56
CA GLU A 30 7.94 5.16 -9.37
C GLU A 30 7.75 5.85 -10.72
N GLY A 31 6.77 6.74 -10.82
CA GLY A 31 6.57 7.59 -11.99
C GLY A 31 7.10 9.00 -11.75
N ARG A 32 6.20 9.97 -11.65
CA ARG A 32 6.51 11.37 -11.34
C ARG A 32 6.59 11.57 -9.83
N SER A 33 7.39 12.57 -9.45
CA SER A 33 7.55 12.97 -8.07
C SER A 33 7.83 14.47 -7.95
N SER A 34 7.64 15.01 -6.75
CA SER A 34 8.11 16.32 -6.33
C SER A 34 8.68 16.27 -4.92
N ALA A 35 9.00 17.44 -4.34
CA ALA A 35 9.37 17.53 -2.93
C ALA A 35 8.22 17.16 -1.97
N GLU A 36 6.97 17.11 -2.45
CA GLU A 36 5.77 16.96 -1.61
C GLU A 36 4.92 15.74 -1.99
N TRP A 37 5.27 14.98 -3.03
CA TRP A 37 4.52 13.78 -3.42
C TRP A 37 5.30 12.85 -4.36
N ILE A 38 4.89 11.57 -4.41
CA ILE A 38 5.40 10.54 -5.34
C ILE A 38 4.21 9.74 -5.90
N ASP A 39 4.17 9.50 -7.20
CA ASP A 39 3.24 8.53 -7.80
C ASP A 39 3.93 7.16 -8.04
N PHE A 40 3.15 6.09 -7.87
CA PHE A 40 3.59 4.72 -8.07
C PHE A 40 2.61 3.96 -8.98
N ASP A 41 3.15 3.09 -9.84
CA ASP A 41 2.39 2.03 -10.51
C ASP A 41 2.11 0.90 -9.52
N PHE A 42 0.89 0.90 -8.99
CA PHE A 42 0.38 -0.08 -8.05
C PHE A 42 -0.48 -1.12 -8.80
N PHE A 43 0.17 -2.15 -9.33
CA PHE A 43 -0.47 -3.25 -10.05
C PHE A 43 -1.32 -2.80 -11.24
N GLY A 44 -0.83 -1.81 -12.01
CA GLY A 44 -1.53 -1.21 -13.14
C GLY A 44 -2.47 -0.05 -12.75
N HIS A 45 -2.50 0.33 -11.47
CA HIS A 45 -3.24 1.49 -10.97
C HIS A 45 -2.28 2.59 -10.51
N GLN A 46 -2.77 3.82 -10.38
CA GLN A 46 -1.95 4.92 -9.87
C GLN A 46 -2.27 5.19 -8.41
N VAL A 47 -1.27 5.09 -7.55
CA VAL A 47 -1.38 5.57 -6.16
C VAL A 47 -0.39 6.71 -5.94
N VAL A 48 -0.78 7.73 -5.17
CA VAL A 48 0.03 8.92 -4.95
C VAL A 48 0.20 9.18 -3.45
N ALA A 49 1.43 9.04 -2.99
CA ALA A 49 1.82 9.37 -1.63
C ALA A 49 2.07 10.88 -1.51
N HIS A 50 1.27 11.59 -0.74
CA HIS A 50 1.43 13.02 -0.46
C HIS A 50 2.06 13.24 0.92
N LEU A 51 3.13 14.03 1.00
CA LEU A 51 3.76 14.38 2.26
C LEU A 51 2.81 15.22 3.13
N ALA A 52 2.36 14.66 4.25
CA ALA A 52 1.50 15.32 5.21
C ALA A 52 1.79 14.82 6.64
N PRO A 53 2.93 15.23 7.26
CA PRO A 53 3.43 14.66 8.51
C PRO A 53 2.44 14.66 9.68
N ASN A 54 1.57 15.66 9.75
CA ASN A 54 0.59 15.81 10.83
C ASN A 54 -0.81 15.26 10.47
N ARG A 55 -0.95 14.60 9.32
CA ARG A 55 -2.24 14.09 8.81
C ARG A 55 -2.13 12.67 8.23
N SER A 56 -0.99 12.01 8.44
CA SER A 56 -0.75 10.62 8.05
C SER A 56 -1.09 9.67 9.18
N GLY A 57 -1.73 8.54 8.87
CA GLY A 57 -2.10 7.49 9.82
C GLY A 57 -3.59 7.15 9.80
N ASP A 58 -3.95 6.11 10.52
CA ASP A 58 -5.33 5.61 10.60
C ASP A 58 -6.22 6.57 11.38
N ALA A 59 -7.44 6.79 10.88
CA ALA A 59 -8.42 7.64 11.55
C ALA A 59 -9.27 6.86 12.57
N ALA A 60 -9.47 5.56 12.33
CA ALA A 60 -10.25 4.67 13.17
C ALA A 60 -9.91 3.20 12.90
N THR A 61 -10.39 2.31 13.77
CA THR A 61 -10.37 0.85 13.56
C THR A 61 -11.79 0.30 13.65
N ASN A 62 -12.20 -0.53 12.69
CA ASN A 62 -13.48 -1.22 12.69
C ASN A 62 -13.29 -2.71 12.95
N HIS A 63 -14.22 -3.34 13.69
CA HIS A 63 -14.19 -4.78 13.93
C HIS A 63 -14.75 -5.52 12.71
N VAL A 64 -13.91 -6.24 11.99
CA VAL A 64 -14.31 -7.14 10.88
C VAL A 64 -13.71 -8.51 11.17
N ASP A 65 -14.56 -9.53 11.22
CA ASP A 65 -14.16 -10.91 11.55
C ASP A 65 -13.36 -11.04 12.86
N GLY A 66 -13.63 -10.16 13.85
CA GLY A 66 -12.90 -10.13 15.12
C GLY A 66 -11.54 -9.41 15.07
N HIS A 67 -11.14 -8.86 13.93
CA HIS A 67 -9.92 -8.07 13.78
C HIS A 67 -10.22 -6.57 13.74
N GLY A 68 -9.36 -5.77 14.37
CA GLY A 68 -9.39 -4.31 14.27
C GLY A 68 -8.78 -3.84 12.95
N VAL A 69 -9.62 -3.70 11.92
CA VAL A 69 -9.18 -3.27 10.59
C VAL A 69 -9.02 -1.75 10.56
N PRO A 70 -7.83 -1.20 10.23
CA PRO A 70 -7.62 0.23 10.15
C PRO A 70 -8.40 0.86 8.99
N VAL A 71 -8.86 2.09 9.20
CA VAL A 71 -9.58 2.88 8.19
C VAL A 71 -8.95 4.28 8.10
N PRO A 72 -8.70 4.79 6.87
CA PRO A 72 -8.90 4.12 5.59
C PRO A 72 -7.81 3.07 5.28
N HIS A 73 -8.15 2.01 4.54
CA HIS A 73 -7.18 1.08 3.95
C HIS A 73 -7.50 0.89 2.46
N PHE A 74 -6.51 0.45 1.70
CA PHE A 74 -6.63 0.10 0.29
C PHE A 74 -5.70 -1.06 -0.04
N GLY A 75 -5.96 -1.73 -1.17
CA GLY A 75 -5.16 -2.85 -1.63
C GLY A 75 -5.51 -3.24 -3.06
N ALA A 76 -4.79 -4.22 -3.59
CA ALA A 76 -5.07 -4.83 -4.89
C ALA A 76 -5.66 -6.23 -4.70
N VAL A 77 -6.57 -6.62 -5.58
CA VAL A 77 -7.02 -8.02 -5.69
C VAL A 77 -6.07 -8.71 -6.66
N LEU A 78 -5.33 -9.70 -6.15
CA LEU A 78 -4.27 -10.39 -6.88
C LEU A 78 -4.68 -11.80 -7.27
N THR A 79 -3.96 -12.39 -8.23
CA THR A 79 -4.01 -13.84 -8.44
C THR A 79 -3.41 -14.56 -7.23
N MET A 80 -3.74 -15.84 -7.04
CA MET A 80 -3.18 -16.60 -5.91
C MET A 80 -1.65 -16.72 -5.96
N ASP A 81 -1.06 -16.78 -7.16
CA ASP A 81 0.39 -16.88 -7.32
C ASP A 81 1.06 -15.56 -6.97
N ASP A 82 0.54 -14.43 -7.46
CA ASP A 82 1.04 -13.09 -7.12
C ASP A 82 0.86 -12.80 -5.62
N TRP A 83 -0.26 -13.22 -5.03
CA TRP A 83 -0.52 -13.08 -3.60
C TRP A 83 0.51 -13.82 -2.77
N ARG A 84 0.81 -15.08 -3.11
CA ARG A 84 1.83 -15.88 -2.39
C ARG A 84 3.21 -15.27 -2.52
N ALA A 85 3.60 -14.88 -3.73
CA ALA A 85 4.89 -14.26 -3.97
C ALA A 85 5.04 -12.92 -3.22
N LEU A 86 3.96 -12.15 -3.07
CA LEU A 86 3.99 -10.93 -2.27
C LEU A 86 4.05 -11.23 -0.78
N ALA A 87 3.23 -12.17 -0.28
CA ALA A 87 3.22 -12.57 1.13
C ALA A 87 4.60 -13.06 1.59
N GLU A 88 5.21 -14.00 0.87
CA GLU A 88 6.54 -14.54 1.18
C GLU A 88 7.61 -13.44 1.24
N ARG A 89 7.54 -12.47 0.32
CA ARG A 89 8.48 -11.34 0.29
C ARG A 89 8.33 -10.42 1.50
N LEU A 90 7.09 -10.13 1.90
CA LEU A 90 6.80 -9.28 3.05
C LEU A 90 7.17 -9.98 4.37
N GLU A 91 6.90 -11.28 4.48
CA GLU A 91 7.31 -12.10 5.61
C GLU A 91 8.84 -12.20 5.71
N ALA A 92 9.54 -12.41 4.59
CA ALA A 92 11.01 -12.44 4.55
C ALA A 92 11.66 -11.09 4.89
N ALA A 93 10.93 -9.99 4.73
CA ALA A 93 11.36 -8.64 5.12
C ALA A 93 11.07 -8.31 6.59
N ASP A 94 10.49 -9.23 7.35
CA ASP A 94 10.17 -9.09 8.78
C ASP A 94 9.38 -7.80 9.11
N ILE A 95 8.40 -7.48 8.26
CA ILE A 95 7.54 -6.32 8.51
C ILE A 95 6.51 -6.62 9.62
N GLU A 96 6.12 -5.57 10.34
CA GLU A 96 5.01 -5.66 11.29
C GLU A 96 3.67 -5.70 10.53
N PHE A 97 2.92 -6.79 10.70
CA PHE A 97 1.58 -6.92 10.13
C PHE A 97 0.51 -6.57 11.16
N ALA A 98 -0.38 -5.64 10.82
CA ALA A 98 -1.62 -5.45 11.58
C ALA A 98 -2.52 -6.70 11.52
N ILE A 99 -2.58 -7.34 10.35
CA ILE A 99 -3.22 -8.64 10.11
C ILE A 99 -2.27 -9.44 9.21
N PRO A 100 -1.71 -10.58 9.68
CA PRO A 100 -0.81 -11.40 8.87
C PRO A 100 -1.47 -11.96 7.61
N PRO A 101 -0.69 -12.36 6.59
CA PRO A 101 -1.23 -13.01 5.39
C PRO A 101 -2.04 -14.26 5.75
N THR A 102 -3.31 -14.31 5.34
CA THR A 102 -4.19 -15.47 5.53
C THR A 102 -4.97 -15.79 4.26
N ILE A 103 -5.19 -17.08 3.98
CA ILE A 103 -6.07 -17.57 2.93
C ILE A 103 -7.36 -18.07 3.60
N ARG A 104 -8.52 -17.81 2.98
CA ARG A 104 -9.84 -18.26 3.45
C ARG A 104 -10.53 -19.09 2.38
#